data_AF-F1L1Z5-F1
#
_entry.id   AF-F1L1Z5-F1
#
_cell.length_a   1.000
_cell.length_b   1.000
_cell.length_c   1.000
_cell.angle_alpha   90.00
_cell.angle_beta   90.00
_cell.angle_gamma   90.00
#
_symmetry.space_group_name_H-M   'P 1'
#
loop_
_entity.id
_entity.type
_entity.pdbx_description
1 polymer ?
#
loop_
_entity_poly.entity_id
_entity_poly.type
_entity_poly.pdbx_seq_one_letter_code
_entity_poly.pdbx_strand_id
1 'polypeptide(L)'
;MSSSSAVPPRFHGSSSPVFHENDEDGCSTASAHSSRSSGQMEERQSERQDTRGPGRRSRDEELARQYALPASAAQISSMPLIELNRLMHTAQLSQVQQHIVRKIRRRGKNKLAARSCRQRKNDKRVLLSR
;
A
#
# COMPACT_ATOMS: atom_id res chain seq x y z
N MET A 1 -18.47 -57.96 15.31
CA MET A 1 -17.60 -56.80 15.63
C MET A 1 -16.85 -56.52 14.33
N SER A 2 -17.45 -55.75 13.42
CA SER A 2 -17.22 -54.28 13.28
C SER A 2 -15.72 -54.02 13.13
N SER A 3 -15.19 -53.63 11.97
CA SER A 3 -15.48 -52.33 11.34
C SER A 3 -15.03 -52.31 9.87
N SER A 4 -15.94 -52.02 8.95
CA SER A 4 -15.59 -51.63 7.58
C SER A 4 -15.24 -50.15 7.57
N SER A 5 -13.97 -49.82 7.34
CA SER A 5 -13.53 -48.43 7.12
C SER A 5 -13.70 -48.10 5.64
N ALA A 6 -14.80 -47.42 5.31
CA ALA A 6 -15.03 -46.88 3.97
C ALA A 6 -14.25 -45.56 3.84
N VAL A 7 -13.26 -45.54 2.94
CA VAL A 7 -12.48 -44.33 2.61
C VAL A 7 -13.27 -43.52 1.58
N PRO A 8 -13.54 -42.21 1.78
CA PRO A 8 -14.27 -41.43 0.78
C PRO A 8 -13.40 -41.09 -0.44
N PRO A 9 -13.98 -40.93 -1.65
CA PRO A 9 -13.23 -40.58 -2.84
C PRO A 9 -12.74 -39.12 -2.79
N ARG A 10 -11.49 -38.90 -3.21
CA ARG A 10 -10.85 -37.58 -3.30
C ARG A 10 -11.37 -36.84 -4.53
N PHE A 11 -12.20 -35.82 -4.32
CA PHE A 11 -12.67 -34.91 -5.36
C PHE A 11 -11.49 -34.05 -5.87
N HIS A 12 -11.03 -34.28 -7.10
CA HIS A 12 -10.11 -33.37 -7.79
C HIS A 12 -10.97 -32.38 -8.56
N GLY A 13 -11.23 -31.23 -7.95
CA GLY A 13 -11.92 -30.12 -8.60
C GLY A 13 -10.99 -29.43 -9.60
N SER A 14 -10.94 -29.94 -10.83
CA SER A 14 -10.44 -29.18 -11.99
C SER A 14 -11.51 -28.17 -12.39
N SER A 15 -11.51 -27.00 -11.76
CA SER A 15 -12.25 -25.85 -12.27
C SER A 15 -11.49 -25.26 -13.46
N SER A 16 -11.76 -25.80 -14.64
CA SER A 16 -11.43 -25.15 -15.92
C SER A 16 -12.25 -23.86 -16.03
N PRO A 17 -11.64 -22.68 -16.28
CA PRO A 17 -12.41 -21.50 -16.66
C PRO A 17 -12.93 -21.71 -18.09
N VAL A 18 -14.26 -21.84 -18.22
CA VAL A 18 -14.97 -21.79 -19.50
C VAL A 18 -14.81 -20.36 -20.03
N PHE A 19 -13.95 -20.19 -21.03
CA PHE A 19 -13.82 -18.96 -21.79
C PHE A 19 -15.06 -18.86 -22.68
N HIS A 20 -15.87 -17.82 -22.49
CA HIS A 20 -16.95 -17.49 -23.40
C HIS A 20 -16.33 -16.73 -24.57
N GLU A 21 -16.20 -17.43 -25.69
CA GLU A 21 -15.82 -16.91 -27.00
C GLU A 21 -16.92 -15.93 -27.45
N ASN A 22 -16.57 -14.66 -27.67
CA ASN A 22 -17.35 -13.78 -28.52
C ASN A 22 -16.42 -13.38 -29.67
N ASP A 23 -16.83 -13.85 -30.84
CA ASP A 23 -16.24 -13.73 -32.16
C ASP A 23 -16.36 -12.30 -32.74
N GLU A 24 -15.30 -11.90 -33.47
CA GLU A 24 -15.24 -10.95 -34.60
C GLU A 24 -15.35 -9.44 -34.24
N ASP A 25 -14.40 -8.53 -34.55
CA ASP A 25 -13.72 -8.27 -35.82
C ASP A 25 -12.28 -7.72 -35.67
N GLY A 26 -11.38 -8.10 -36.58
CA GLY A 26 -10.44 -7.14 -37.19
C GLY A 26 -8.95 -7.21 -36.79
N CYS A 27 -8.20 -8.12 -37.41
CA CYS A 27 -6.73 -8.07 -37.49
C CYS A 27 -6.28 -7.02 -38.53
N SER A 28 -5.33 -6.16 -38.17
CA SER A 28 -4.43 -5.52 -39.13
C SER A 28 -3.02 -5.43 -38.56
N THR A 29 -2.20 -6.31 -39.13
CA THR A 29 -0.75 -6.36 -39.25
C THR A 29 0.01 -5.06 -38.99
N ALA A 30 0.97 -5.10 -38.06
CA ALA A 30 2.34 -4.65 -38.30
C ALA A 30 3.26 -5.10 -37.17
N SER A 31 4.21 -5.97 -37.51
CA SER A 31 5.39 -6.28 -36.71
C SER A 31 6.15 -5.00 -36.36
N ALA A 32 6.36 -4.77 -35.07
CA ALA A 32 7.43 -3.92 -34.58
C ALA A 32 8.23 -4.71 -33.55
N HIS A 33 9.30 -5.31 -34.04
CA HIS A 33 10.41 -5.83 -33.24
C HIS A 33 11.09 -4.64 -32.55
N SER A 34 10.53 -4.17 -31.44
CA SER A 34 11.20 -3.19 -30.60
C SER A 34 12.37 -3.86 -29.89
N SER A 35 13.53 -3.68 -30.49
CA SER A 35 14.84 -3.96 -29.92
C SER A 35 14.87 -3.49 -28.47
N ARG A 36 15.11 -4.44 -27.56
CA ARG A 36 15.40 -4.19 -26.15
C ARG A 36 16.66 -3.33 -26.06
N SER A 37 16.49 -2.01 -26.05
CA SER A 37 17.51 -1.10 -25.60
C SER A 37 17.57 -1.23 -24.08
N SER A 38 18.63 -1.89 -23.61
CA SER A 38 19.08 -1.86 -22.22
C SER A 38 19.53 -0.43 -21.88
N GLY A 39 18.55 0.46 -21.73
CA GLY A 39 18.73 1.75 -21.09
C GLY A 39 18.81 1.51 -19.59
N GLN A 40 20.03 1.63 -19.06
CA GLN A 40 20.27 1.73 -17.62
C GLN A 40 19.36 2.83 -17.08
N MET A 41 18.29 2.44 -16.38
CA MET A 41 17.53 3.37 -15.57
C MET A 41 18.43 3.71 -14.40
N GLU A 42 19.28 4.73 -14.58
CA GLU A 42 19.90 5.41 -13.46
C GLU A 42 18.79 5.74 -12.48
N GLU A 43 18.98 5.20 -11.29
CA GLU A 43 18.19 5.40 -10.10
C GLU A 43 18.10 6.92 -9.88
N ARG A 44 17.09 7.56 -10.49
CA ARG A 44 16.64 8.88 -10.05
C ARG A 44 16.15 8.65 -8.64
N GLN A 45 17.08 8.82 -7.71
CA GLN A 45 16.85 9.04 -6.30
C GLN A 45 15.99 10.29 -6.20
N SER A 46 14.70 10.14 -6.47
CA SER A 46 13.68 11.04 -5.98
C SER A 46 13.53 10.75 -4.49
N GLU A 47 14.60 11.02 -3.73
CA GLU A 47 14.49 11.82 -2.53
C GLU A 47 13.90 13.19 -2.92
N ARG A 48 12.63 13.17 -3.35
CA ARG A 48 11.71 14.18 -2.89
C ARG A 48 11.52 13.87 -1.40
N GLN A 49 12.58 14.17 -0.63
CA GLN A 49 12.38 14.78 0.66
C GLN A 49 11.33 15.86 0.43
N ASP A 50 10.43 16.01 1.39
CA ASP A 50 9.40 17.01 1.41
C ASP A 50 10.05 18.41 1.51
N THR A 51 10.88 18.79 0.55
CA THR A 51 11.55 20.09 0.41
C THR A 51 10.66 21.01 -0.41
N ARG A 52 9.34 20.98 -0.16
CA ARG A 52 8.49 22.06 -0.63
C ARG A 52 8.64 23.29 0.29
N GLY A 53 9.87 23.77 0.48
CA GLY A 53 10.22 24.93 1.29
C GLY A 53 9.88 24.82 2.79
N PRO A 54 10.50 25.64 3.64
CA PRO A 54 10.27 25.69 5.10
C PRO A 54 8.87 26.23 5.51
N GLY A 55 7.85 26.04 4.68
CA GLY A 55 6.51 26.59 4.89
C GLY A 55 5.34 25.73 4.39
N ARG A 56 5.56 24.62 3.66
CA ARG A 56 4.45 23.73 3.30
C ARG A 56 4.21 22.71 4.39
N ARG A 57 3.11 22.93 5.11
CA ARG A 57 2.45 21.91 5.92
C ARG A 57 2.25 20.64 5.09
N SER A 58 2.47 19.48 5.70
CA SER A 58 2.13 18.19 5.08
C SER A 58 0.66 18.23 4.65
N ARG A 59 0.33 17.63 3.51
CA ARG A 59 -1.07 17.54 3.03
C ARG A 59 -2.00 16.98 4.10
N ASP A 60 -1.51 16.06 4.91
CA ASP A 60 -2.26 15.47 6.03
C ASP A 60 -2.44 16.47 7.19
N GLU A 61 -1.52 17.41 7.41
CA GLU A 61 -1.67 18.50 8.39
C GLU A 61 -2.69 19.55 7.95
N GLU A 62 -2.82 19.80 6.65
CA GLU A 62 -3.88 20.65 6.14
C GLU A 62 -5.24 19.97 6.27
N LEU A 63 -5.30 18.68 5.92
CA LEU A 63 -6.52 17.89 6.04
C LEU A 63 -6.99 17.76 7.50
N ALA A 64 -6.06 17.58 8.45
CA ALA A 64 -6.40 17.56 9.87
C ALA A 64 -7.01 18.89 10.34
N ARG A 65 -6.49 20.02 9.87
CA ARG A 65 -7.03 21.35 10.19
C ARG A 65 -8.38 21.60 9.53
N GLN A 66 -8.53 21.28 8.24
CA GLN A 66 -9.76 21.48 7.48
C GLN A 66 -10.96 20.77 8.13
N TYR A 67 -10.72 19.58 8.70
CA TYR A 67 -11.75 18.79 9.37
C TYR A 67 -11.79 18.99 10.89
N ALA A 68 -11.09 20.02 11.39
CA ALA A 68 -11.00 20.40 12.79
C ALA A 68 -10.73 19.20 13.71
N LEU A 69 -9.77 18.34 13.32
CA LEU A 69 -9.41 17.20 14.13
C LEU A 69 -8.74 17.67 15.44
N PRO A 70 -9.03 17.02 16.58
CA PRO A 70 -8.46 17.40 17.87
C PRO A 70 -6.98 17.01 18.03
N ALA A 71 -6.33 16.47 16.99
CA ALA A 71 -4.92 16.08 16.98
C ALA A 71 -4.27 16.42 15.63
N SER A 72 -2.97 16.70 15.65
CA SER A 72 -2.15 16.92 14.45
C SER A 72 -1.91 15.63 13.66
N ALA A 73 -1.52 15.75 12.39
CA ALA A 73 -1.24 14.58 11.57
C ALA A 73 -0.04 13.78 12.09
N ALA A 74 0.97 14.48 12.63
CA ALA A 74 2.10 13.85 13.32
C ALA A 74 1.65 13.01 14.53
N GLN A 75 0.79 13.57 15.40
CA GLN A 75 0.27 12.86 16.57
C GLN A 75 -0.61 11.66 16.17
N ILE A 76 -1.49 11.82 15.18
CA ILE A 76 -2.33 10.73 14.66
C ILE A 76 -1.46 9.56 14.14
N SER A 77 -0.29 9.86 13.55
CA SER A 77 0.65 8.86 13.06
C SER A 77 1.38 8.12 14.19
N SER A 78 1.83 8.82 15.23
CA SER A 78 2.67 8.27 16.29
C SER A 78 1.87 7.63 17.45
N MET A 79 0.60 7.99 17.61
CA MET A 79 -0.23 7.55 18.73
C MET A 79 -0.59 6.05 18.66
N PRO A 80 -0.62 5.35 19.82
CA PRO A 80 -1.11 3.98 19.91
C PRO A 80 -2.59 3.86 19.52
N LEU A 81 -3.01 2.67 19.06
CA LEU A 81 -4.38 2.46 18.54
C LEU A 81 -5.44 2.71 19.61
N ILE A 82 -5.17 2.30 20.85
CA ILE A 82 -6.10 2.41 21.99
C ILE A 82 -6.42 3.88 22.24
N GLU A 83 -5.39 4.73 22.33
CA GLU A 83 -5.55 6.15 22.60
C GLU A 83 -6.22 6.89 21.44
N LEU A 84 -5.91 6.50 20.20
CA LEU A 84 -6.58 7.05 19.02
C LEU A 84 -8.09 6.71 19.02
N ASN A 85 -8.45 5.46 19.31
CA ASN A 85 -9.85 5.06 19.41
C ASN A 85 -10.57 5.79 20.54
N ARG A 86 -9.90 5.98 21.70
CA ARG A 86 -10.46 6.78 22.79
C ARG A 86 -10.74 8.21 22.32
N LEU A 87 -9.79 8.85 21.66
CA LEU A 87 -9.96 10.20 21.12
C LEU A 87 -11.08 10.28 20.07
N MET A 88 -11.23 9.27 19.21
CA MET A 88 -12.33 9.19 18.24
C MET A 88 -13.71 9.08 18.91
N HIS A 89 -13.82 8.32 20.00
CA HIS A 89 -15.07 8.14 20.73
C HIS A 89 -15.40 9.32 21.66
N THR A 90 -14.41 9.84 22.40
CA THR A 90 -14.59 10.96 23.33
C THR A 90 -14.92 12.26 22.60
N ALA A 91 -14.33 12.50 21.43
CA ALA A 91 -14.61 13.70 20.63
C ALA A 91 -15.85 13.58 19.73
N GLN A 92 -16.60 12.46 19.80
CA GLN A 92 -17.77 12.17 18.96
C GLN A 92 -17.56 12.50 17.47
N LEU A 93 -16.40 12.14 16.93
CA LEU A 93 -16.03 12.49 15.55
C LEU A 93 -17.03 11.91 14.55
N SER A 94 -17.40 12.70 13.54
CA SER A 94 -18.24 12.26 12.42
C SER A 94 -17.56 11.13 11.64
N GLN A 95 -18.35 10.27 10.99
CA GLN A 95 -17.87 9.17 10.15
C GLN A 95 -16.81 9.62 9.13
N VAL A 96 -16.99 10.83 8.57
CA VAL A 96 -16.03 11.44 7.63
C VAL A 96 -14.70 11.75 8.32
N GLN A 97 -14.73 12.35 9.50
CA GLN A 97 -13.53 12.66 10.29
C GLN A 97 -12.80 11.38 10.72
N GLN A 98 -13.54 10.37 11.18
CA GLN A 98 -12.98 9.06 11.54
C GLN A 98 -12.26 8.39 10.37
N HIS A 99 -12.83 8.48 9.16
CA HIS A 99 -12.19 7.99 7.93
C HIS A 99 -10.89 8.73 7.63
N ILE A 100 -10.87 10.04 7.81
CA ILE A 100 -9.69 10.88 7.60
C ILE A 100 -8.58 10.53 8.58
N VAL A 101 -8.89 10.42 9.87
CA VAL A 101 -7.96 9.99 10.92
C VAL A 101 -7.29 8.66 10.54
N ARG A 102 -8.08 7.67 10.12
CA ARG A 102 -7.56 6.36 9.67
C ARG A 102 -6.64 6.49 8.45
N LYS A 103 -6.99 7.32 7.46
CA LYS A 103 -6.15 7.55 6.28
C LYS A 103 -4.81 8.19 6.64
N ILE A 104 -4.82 9.24 7.48
CA ILE A 104 -3.61 9.94 7.94
C ILE A 104 -2.68 8.94 8.64
N ARG A 105 -3.20 8.16 9.58
CA ARG A 105 -2.39 7.16 10.29
C ARG A 105 -1.81 6.08 9.38
N ARG A 106 -2.60 5.60 8.41
CA ARG A 106 -2.13 4.62 7.41
C ARG A 106 -0.99 5.20 6.56
N ARG A 107 -1.11 6.46 6.11
CA ARG A 107 -0.06 7.17 5.34
C ARG A 107 1.21 7.38 6.18
N GLY A 108 1.07 7.80 7.43
CA GLY A 108 2.17 7.96 8.37
C GLY A 108 2.98 6.67 8.54
N LYS A 109 2.31 5.54 8.78
CA LYS A 109 2.96 4.22 8.86
C LYS A 109 3.61 3.78 7.54
N ASN A 110 3.00 4.06 6.39
CA ASN A 110 3.60 3.77 5.08
C ASN A 110 4.92 4.55 4.86
N LYS A 111 4.97 5.82 5.28
CA LYS A 111 6.20 6.64 5.24
C LYS A 111 7.33 6.01 6.07
N LEU A 112 7.01 5.49 7.26
CA LEU A 112 7.98 4.78 8.11
C LEU A 112 8.42 3.45 7.49
N ALA A 113 7.49 2.67 6.96
CA ALA A 113 7.79 1.41 6.28
C ALA A 113 8.70 1.62 5.06
N ALA A 114 8.41 2.64 4.23
CA ALA A 114 9.24 2.99 3.09
C ALA A 114 10.67 3.39 3.50
N ARG A 115 10.80 4.19 4.57
CA ARG A 115 12.12 4.54 5.13
C ARG A 115 12.86 3.31 5.64
N SER A 116 12.20 2.47 6.44
CA SER A 116 12.80 1.24 6.97
C SER A 116 13.19 0.26 5.85
N CYS A 117 12.39 0.17 4.78
CA CYS A 117 12.69 -0.65 3.61
C CYS A 117 13.96 -0.18 2.90
N ARG A 118 14.10 1.14 2.65
CA ARG A 118 15.30 1.72 2.06
C ARG A 118 16.53 1.53 2.96
N GLN A 119 16.37 1.77 4.26
CA GLN A 119 17.44 1.58 5.25
C GLN A 119 17.97 0.14 5.20
N ARG A 120 17.09 -0.86 5.31
CA ARG A 120 17.49 -2.27 5.23
C ARG A 120 18.17 -2.63 3.90
N LYS A 121 17.70 -2.06 2.78
CA LYS A 121 18.35 -2.27 1.47
C LYS A 121 19.77 -1.70 1.47
N ASN A 122 19.96 -0.49 1.99
CA ASN A 122 21.27 0.15 2.09
C ASN A 122 22.19 -0.61 3.05
N ASP A 123 21.70 -0.97 4.23
CA ASP A 123 22.45 -1.75 5.23
C ASP A 123 22.91 -3.09 4.64
N LYS A 124 22.05 -3.78 3.89
CA LYS A 124 22.40 -5.02 3.18
C LYS A 124 23.49 -4.81 2.14
N ARG A 125 23.45 -3.71 1.37
CA ARG A 125 24.50 -3.39 0.40
C ARG A 125 25.84 -3.13 1.08
N VAL A 126 25.84 -2.40 2.20
CA VAL A 126 27.06 -2.09 2.98
C VAL A 126 27.65 -3.36 3.58
N LEU A 127 26.82 -4.24 4.15
CA LEU A 127 27.27 -5.52 4.73
C LEU A 127 27.89 -6.47 3.69
N LEU A 128 27.38 -6.51 2.46
CA LEU A 128 27.90 -7.37 1.38
C LEU A 128 29.16 -6.81 0.70
N SER A 129 29.55 -5.57 1.00
CA SER A 129 30.74 -4.91 0.44
C SER A 129 31.98 -4.98 1.34
N ARG A 130 31.91 -5.71 2.44
CA ARG A 130 32.99 -5.98 3.40
C ARG A 130 33.37 -7.46 3.35
#